data_AF-A0A7S2AQM1-F1
#
_entry.id   AF-A0A7S2AQM1-F1
#
_cell.length_a   1.000
_cell.length_b   1.000
_cell.length_c   1.000
_cell.angle_alpha   90.00
_cell.angle_beta   90.00
_cell.angle_gamma   90.00
#
_symmetry.space_group_name_H-M   'P 1'
#
loop_
_entity.id
_entity.type
_entity.pdbx_description
1 polymer ?
#
loop_
_entity_poly.entity_id
_entity_poly.type
_entity_poly.pdbx_seq_one_letter_code
_entity_poly.pdbx_strand_id
1 'polypeptide(L)'
;SSFLIYTPRFTLYWTGLSPAALLVNRGEWTLLWQLLRGMAAYYGVTALIWCWNPVFCVVYWIYPHMEACVLLCAISYLWHAFVEESDPSNQYVNSVTILEGHDNVWNEDYHVVHHHAPNVHWTDAPAHFEKNKEHYASVTATIFRDTEEGMLLKWLFERNFDQMAEHFVDLNGKLTQEEKKALIIRRLKVIVGRTGRDGKRLQREWAATDTIRDFEDER
;
A
#
# COMPACT_ATOMS: atom_id res chain seq x y z
N SER A 1 5.83 7.81 9.63
CA SER A 1 4.63 6.96 9.55
C SER A 1 4.41 6.25 10.86
N SER A 2 3.20 6.36 11.43
CA SER A 2 2.81 5.64 12.65
C SER A 2 1.71 4.65 12.27
N PHE A 3 1.95 3.35 12.49
CA PHE A 3 0.99 2.29 12.20
C PHE A 3 -0.36 2.54 12.88
N LEU A 4 -0.34 3.00 14.13
CA LEU A 4 -1.55 3.32 14.91
C LEU A 4 -2.41 4.42 14.28
N ILE A 5 -1.81 5.35 13.53
CA ILE A 5 -2.55 6.40 12.82
C ILE A 5 -3.11 5.84 11.50
N TYR A 6 -2.41 4.89 10.89
CA TYR A 6 -2.80 4.25 9.65
C TYR A 6 -3.98 3.29 9.85
N THR A 7 -3.98 2.49 10.93
CA THR A 7 -5.01 1.47 11.22
C THR A 7 -6.45 1.98 11.08
N PRO A 8 -6.90 3.07 11.75
CA PRO A 8 -8.27 3.53 11.62
C PRO A 8 -8.61 4.00 10.19
N ARG A 9 -7.64 4.52 9.43
CA ARG A 9 -7.84 4.89 8.02
C ARG A 9 -8.05 3.65 7.16
N PHE A 10 -7.21 2.64 7.34
CA PHE A 10 -7.35 1.36 6.65
C PHE A 10 -8.69 0.69 6.99
N THR A 11 -9.10 0.66 8.26
CA THR A 11 -10.39 0.07 8.67
C THR A 11 -11.58 0.80 8.05
N LEU A 12 -11.57 2.13 8.02
CA LEU A 12 -12.64 2.91 7.36
C LEU A 12 -12.65 2.71 5.84
N TYR A 13 -11.49 2.52 5.23
CA TYR A 13 -11.37 2.18 3.83
C TYR A 13 -11.94 0.79 3.53
N TRP A 14 -11.51 -0.21 4.30
CA TRP A 14 -11.89 -1.61 4.16
C TRP A 14 -13.40 -1.85 4.33
N THR A 15 -14.03 -1.12 5.26
CA THR A 15 -15.48 -1.16 5.48
C THR A 15 -16.29 -0.40 4.43
N GLY A 16 -15.64 0.30 3.48
CA GLY A 16 -16.31 1.11 2.48
C GLY A 16 -16.81 2.47 2.98
N LEU A 17 -16.66 2.78 4.27
CA LEU A 17 -17.16 4.02 4.87
C LEU A 17 -16.42 5.25 4.34
N SER A 18 -15.08 5.22 4.28
CA SER A 18 -14.33 6.37 3.74
C SER A 18 -14.46 6.52 2.22
N PRO A 19 -14.48 5.45 1.38
CA PRO A 19 -14.86 5.56 -0.02
C PRO A 19 -16.25 6.16 -0.20
N ALA A 20 -17.26 5.72 0.56
CA ALA A 20 -18.61 6.28 0.46
C ALA A 20 -18.63 7.78 0.75
N ALA A 21 -17.97 8.22 1.83
CA ALA A 21 -17.83 9.64 2.15
C ALA A 21 -17.10 10.43 1.04
N LEU A 22 -16.05 9.85 0.45
CA LEU A 22 -15.31 10.45 -0.66
C LEU A 22 -16.19 10.62 -1.89
N LEU A 23 -16.94 9.59 -2.29
CA LEU A 23 -17.80 9.60 -3.47
C LEU A 23 -18.99 10.57 -3.31
N VAL A 24 -19.56 10.67 -2.11
CA VAL A 24 -20.56 11.71 -1.78
C VAL A 24 -19.96 13.11 -1.97
N ASN A 25 -18.77 13.36 -1.43
CA ASN A 25 -18.11 14.66 -1.55
C ASN A 25 -17.73 15.01 -3.00
N ARG A 26 -17.44 14.00 -3.83
CA ARG A 26 -17.13 14.16 -5.26
C ARG A 26 -18.37 14.21 -6.15
N GLY A 27 -19.56 13.90 -5.63
CA GLY A 27 -20.80 13.81 -6.42
C GLY A 27 -20.83 12.62 -7.38
N GLU A 28 -20.03 11.58 -7.13
CA GLU A 28 -19.90 10.39 -7.98
C GLU A 28 -20.97 9.34 -7.64
N TRP A 29 -22.24 9.71 -7.85
CA TRP A 29 -23.40 8.94 -7.40
C TRP A 29 -23.48 7.53 -8.00
N THR A 30 -23.07 7.34 -9.25
CA THR A 30 -23.08 6.03 -9.90
C THR A 30 -22.15 5.05 -9.18
N LEU A 31 -20.92 5.48 -8.88
CA LEU A 31 -19.94 4.67 -8.13
C LEU A 31 -20.40 4.47 -6.68
N LEU A 32 -20.98 5.50 -6.06
CA LEU A 32 -21.55 5.38 -4.71
C LEU A 32 -22.62 4.29 -4.66
N TRP A 33 -23.56 4.27 -5.63
CA TRP A 33 -24.61 3.26 -5.67
C TRP A 33 -24.09 1.85 -5.98
N GLN A 34 -22.99 1.72 -6.73
CA GLN A 34 -22.32 0.43 -6.90
C GLN A 34 -21.72 -0.05 -5.58
N LEU A 35 -20.98 0.82 -4.88
CA LEU A 35 -20.41 0.53 -3.56
C LEU A 35 -21.48 0.15 -2.54
N LEU A 36 -22.54 0.96 -2.40
CA LEU A 36 -23.60 0.75 -1.42
C LEU A 36 -24.37 -0.56 -1.65
N ARG A 37 -24.59 -0.96 -2.91
CA ARG A 37 -25.19 -2.28 -3.23
C ARG A 37 -24.28 -3.43 -2.79
N GLY A 38 -22.98 -3.32 -3.04
CA GLY A 38 -22.00 -4.32 -2.59
C GLY A 38 -21.96 -4.43 -1.06
N MET A 39 -21.93 -3.29 -0.36
CA MET A 39 -21.98 -3.23 1.10
C MET A 39 -23.28 -3.83 1.64
N ALA A 40 -24.44 -3.45 1.09
CA ALA A 40 -25.73 -3.99 1.50
C ALA A 40 -25.81 -5.51 1.32
N ALA A 41 -25.29 -6.03 0.20
CA ALA A 41 -25.20 -7.47 -0.03
C ALA A 41 -24.29 -8.16 1.01
N TYR A 42 -23.07 -7.64 1.23
CA TYR A 42 -22.12 -8.23 2.18
C TYR A 42 -22.65 -8.26 3.63
N TYR A 43 -23.16 -7.12 4.12
CA TYR A 43 -23.71 -7.05 5.48
C TYR A 43 -25.06 -7.77 5.60
N GLY A 44 -25.86 -7.80 4.53
CA GLY A 44 -27.09 -8.58 4.48
C GLY A 44 -26.83 -10.08 4.60
N VAL A 45 -25.88 -10.63 3.84
CA VAL A 45 -25.44 -12.03 3.98
C VAL A 45 -24.92 -12.31 5.39
N THR A 46 -24.11 -11.40 5.93
CA THR A 46 -23.61 -11.51 7.30
C THR A 46 -24.77 -11.61 8.32
N ALA A 47 -25.78 -10.75 8.20
CA ALA A 47 -26.95 -10.77 9.07
C ALA A 47 -27.78 -12.06 8.92
N LEU A 48 -27.94 -12.57 7.69
CA LEU A 48 -28.63 -13.84 7.43
C LEU A 48 -27.89 -15.02 8.06
N ILE A 49 -26.56 -15.09 7.92
CA ILE A 49 -25.74 -16.13 8.55
C ILE A 49 -25.84 -16.03 10.08
N TRP A 50 -25.79 -14.81 10.64
CA TRP A 50 -25.96 -14.59 12.07
C TRP A 50 -27.32 -15.10 12.58
N CYS A 51 -28.41 -14.79 11.89
CA CYS A 51 -29.74 -15.28 12.24
C CYS A 51 -29.88 -16.81 12.13
N TRP A 52 -29.15 -17.43 11.21
CA TRP A 52 -29.16 -18.89 11.03
C TRP A 52 -28.32 -19.63 12.08
N ASN A 53 -27.07 -19.20 12.27
CA ASN A 53 -26.15 -19.79 13.24
C ASN A 53 -25.08 -18.76 13.68
N PRO A 54 -25.24 -18.13 14.85
CA PRO A 54 -24.30 -17.13 15.35
C PRO A 54 -22.89 -17.67 15.57
N VAL A 55 -22.75 -18.93 16.03
CA VAL A 55 -21.44 -19.55 16.27
C VAL A 55 -20.70 -19.72 14.95
N PHE A 56 -21.39 -20.21 13.91
CA PHE A 56 -20.83 -20.32 12.58
C PHE A 56 -20.45 -18.93 12.03
N CYS A 57 -21.34 -17.94 12.17
CA CYS A 57 -21.06 -16.56 11.76
C CYS A 57 -19.79 -16.01 12.41
N VAL A 58 -19.60 -16.21 13.71
CA VAL A 58 -18.40 -15.70 14.39
C VAL A 58 -17.15 -16.44 13.93
N VAL A 59 -17.17 -17.78 13.95
CA VAL A 59 -15.96 -18.59 13.75
C VAL A 59 -15.50 -18.62 12.29
N TYR A 60 -16.42 -18.68 11.33
CA TYR A 60 -16.08 -18.90 9.92
C TYR A 60 -16.28 -17.68 9.03
N TRP A 61 -16.96 -16.64 9.51
CA TRP A 61 -17.21 -15.44 8.73
C TRP A 61 -16.51 -14.22 9.34
N ILE A 62 -16.82 -13.88 10.58
CA ILE A 62 -16.27 -12.69 11.24
C ILE A 62 -14.80 -12.87 11.60
N TYR A 63 -14.41 -13.99 12.22
CA TYR A 63 -13.04 -14.20 12.66
C TYR A 63 -12.03 -14.18 11.49
N PRO A 64 -12.21 -14.96 10.39
CA PRO A 64 -11.29 -14.90 9.25
C PRO A 64 -11.29 -13.54 8.56
N HIS A 65 -12.43 -12.84 8.53
CA HIS A 65 -12.48 -11.48 8.02
C HIS A 65 -11.63 -10.52 8.85
N MET A 66 -11.73 -10.59 10.18
CA MET A 66 -10.93 -9.76 11.09
C MET A 66 -9.44 -10.09 11.00
N GLU A 67 -9.09 -11.37 10.87
CA GLU A 67 -7.72 -11.83 10.61
C GLU A 67 -7.17 -11.23 9.31
N ALA A 68 -7.91 -11.36 8.20
CA ALA A 68 -7.55 -10.77 6.92
C ALA A 68 -7.41 -9.24 7.00
N CYS A 69 -8.29 -8.55 7.73
CA CYS A 69 -8.19 -7.10 7.97
C CYS A 69 -6.87 -6.73 8.64
N VAL A 70 -6.47 -7.47 9.67
CA VAL A 70 -5.25 -7.19 10.43
C VAL A 70 -4.02 -7.46 9.58
N LEU A 71 -3.97 -8.61 8.91
CA LEU A 71 -2.85 -9.00 8.04
C LEU A 71 -2.67 -7.99 6.89
N LEU A 72 -3.75 -7.68 6.16
CA LEU A 72 -3.68 -6.73 5.04
C LEU A 72 -3.41 -5.30 5.50
N CYS A 73 -3.90 -4.89 6.67
CA CYS A 73 -3.55 -3.58 7.23
C CYS A 73 -2.04 -3.49 7.50
N ALA A 74 -1.43 -4.55 8.01
CA ALA A 74 -0.01 -4.57 8.36
C ALA A 74 0.89 -4.61 7.12
N ILE A 75 0.58 -5.49 6.17
CA ILE A 75 1.32 -5.61 4.91
C ILE A 75 1.14 -4.34 4.06
N SER A 76 -0.08 -3.83 3.92
CA SER A 76 -0.34 -2.58 3.20
C SER A 76 0.39 -1.39 3.83
N TYR A 77 0.50 -1.36 5.17
CA TYR A 77 1.32 -0.36 5.84
C TYR A 77 2.79 -0.49 5.47
N LEU A 78 3.38 -1.69 5.50
CA LEU A 78 4.78 -1.91 5.13
C LEU A 78 5.04 -1.45 3.69
N TRP A 79 4.22 -1.91 2.75
CA TRP A 79 4.33 -1.57 1.34
C TRP A 79 4.35 -0.06 1.09
N HIS A 80 3.70 0.74 1.95
CA HIS A 80 3.56 2.18 1.79
C HIS A 80 4.24 3.01 2.91
N ALA A 81 5.11 2.39 3.72
CA ALA A 81 5.67 3.04 4.90
C ALA A 81 6.71 4.11 4.57
N PHE A 82 7.45 3.91 3.47
CA PHE A 82 8.59 4.72 3.05
C PHE A 82 8.10 5.82 2.12
N VAL A 83 8.51 7.07 2.37
CA VAL A 83 8.14 8.19 1.50
C VAL A 83 9.34 9.10 1.26
N GLU A 84 9.54 9.57 0.03
CA GLU A 84 10.51 10.64 -0.24
C GLU A 84 9.85 12.01 -0.06
N GLU A 85 10.39 12.87 0.81
CA GLU A 85 9.79 14.20 1.09
C GLU A 85 9.84 15.10 -0.16
N SER A 86 10.89 14.99 -0.96
CA SER A 86 11.08 15.80 -2.17
C SER A 86 10.20 15.37 -3.35
N ASP A 87 9.74 14.11 -3.36
CA ASP A 87 8.85 13.55 -4.39
C ASP A 87 7.86 12.56 -3.77
N PRO A 88 6.85 13.05 -3.03
CA PRO A 88 5.90 12.22 -2.31
C PRO A 88 4.89 11.51 -3.23
N SER A 89 4.95 11.74 -4.54
CA SER A 89 4.18 11.03 -5.56
C SER A 89 4.91 9.82 -6.16
N ASN A 90 6.20 9.65 -5.87
CA ASN A 90 7.01 8.64 -6.53
C ASN A 90 6.67 7.22 -6.06
N GLN A 91 5.94 6.47 -6.88
CA GLN A 91 5.52 5.12 -6.55
C GLN A 91 6.69 4.12 -6.44
N TYR A 92 7.83 4.36 -7.10
CA TYR A 92 9.04 3.52 -6.99
C TYR A 92 9.74 3.66 -5.65
N VAL A 93 9.57 4.81 -4.98
CA VAL A 93 10.07 5.02 -3.62
C VAL A 93 9.01 4.68 -2.58
N ASN A 94 7.76 5.01 -2.87
CA ASN A 94 6.64 4.88 -1.93
C ASN A 94 5.97 3.51 -1.94
N SER A 95 6.51 2.60 -2.74
CA SER A 95 6.18 1.18 -2.76
C SER A 95 7.45 0.36 -2.61
N VAL A 96 7.32 -0.86 -2.12
CA VAL A 96 8.47 -1.75 -1.87
C VAL A 96 8.66 -2.71 -3.03
N THR A 97 9.91 -3.01 -3.37
CA THR A 97 10.28 -4.21 -4.13
C THR A 97 11.18 -5.10 -3.28
N ILE A 98 10.94 -6.40 -3.29
CA ILE A 98 11.80 -7.39 -2.65
C ILE A 98 12.40 -8.27 -3.75
N LEU A 99 13.72 -8.42 -3.76
CA LEU A 99 14.43 -9.28 -4.70
C LEU A 99 14.84 -10.57 -3.98
N GLU A 100 14.73 -11.70 -4.66
CA GLU A 100 15.12 -12.99 -4.07
C GLU A 100 14.38 -13.25 -2.74
N GLY A 101 13.09 -12.86 -2.67
CA GLY A 101 12.28 -13.02 -1.46
C GLY A 101 11.93 -14.47 -1.18
N HIS A 102 11.76 -14.81 0.09
CA HIS A 102 11.57 -16.20 0.52
C HIS A 102 10.12 -16.68 0.34
N ASP A 103 9.16 -15.75 0.47
CA ASP A 103 7.72 -16.00 0.37
C ASP A 103 7.07 -15.17 -0.76
N ASN A 104 7.46 -15.45 -2.00
CA ASN A 104 6.97 -14.70 -3.15
C ASN A 104 5.83 -15.39 -3.90
N VAL A 105 4.62 -15.35 -3.32
CA VAL A 105 3.42 -15.89 -3.97
C VAL A 105 2.90 -14.85 -4.97
N TRP A 106 2.62 -15.30 -6.20
CA TRP A 106 2.11 -14.44 -7.28
C TRP A 106 2.97 -13.21 -7.58
N ASN A 107 4.30 -13.24 -7.35
CA ASN A 107 5.19 -12.11 -7.62
C ASN A 107 4.83 -10.81 -6.88
N GLU A 108 4.16 -10.89 -5.72
CA GLU A 108 3.75 -9.73 -4.91
C GLU A 108 4.94 -8.91 -4.38
N ASP A 109 6.12 -9.54 -4.25
CA ASP A 109 7.39 -8.87 -3.95
C ASP A 109 7.69 -7.69 -4.89
N TYR A 110 7.12 -7.68 -6.11
CA TYR A 110 7.23 -6.60 -7.07
C TYR A 110 6.10 -5.57 -6.92
N HIS A 111 5.68 -5.26 -5.69
CA HIS A 111 4.50 -4.43 -5.41
C HIS A 111 4.47 -3.08 -6.12
N VAL A 112 5.64 -2.46 -6.35
CA VAL A 112 5.77 -1.24 -7.18
C VAL A 112 5.09 -1.40 -8.55
N VAL A 113 5.17 -2.58 -9.17
CA VAL A 113 4.57 -2.86 -10.49
C VAL A 113 3.04 -2.74 -10.43
N HIS A 114 2.40 -3.16 -9.34
CA HIS A 114 0.95 -2.99 -9.17
C HIS A 114 0.50 -1.53 -9.14
N HIS A 115 1.36 -0.61 -8.71
CA HIS A 115 1.06 0.83 -8.67
C HIS A 115 1.35 1.53 -10.00
N HIS A 116 2.51 1.23 -10.58
CA HIS A 116 2.98 1.92 -11.78
C HIS A 116 2.39 1.34 -13.08
N ALA A 117 2.16 0.03 -13.10
CA ALA A 117 1.69 -0.69 -14.28
C ALA A 117 0.63 -1.74 -13.89
N PRO A 118 -0.55 -1.31 -13.40
CA PRO A 118 -1.58 -2.20 -12.83
C PRO A 118 -2.11 -3.25 -13.81
N ASN A 119 -1.92 -3.05 -15.12
CA ASN A 119 -2.32 -3.99 -16.16
C ASN A 119 -1.29 -5.09 -16.45
N VAL A 120 -0.10 -5.04 -15.84
CA VAL A 120 0.91 -6.10 -15.97
C VAL A 120 0.42 -7.33 -15.23
N HIS A 121 0.33 -8.46 -15.94
CA HIS A 121 0.02 -9.72 -15.30
C HIS A 121 1.14 -10.08 -14.33
N TRP A 122 0.79 -10.60 -13.16
CA TRP A 122 1.73 -10.81 -12.07
C TRP A 122 2.92 -11.71 -12.47
N THR A 123 2.72 -12.68 -13.37
CA THR A 123 3.81 -13.52 -13.91
C THR A 123 4.90 -12.72 -14.62
N ASP A 124 4.56 -11.54 -15.16
CA ASP A 124 5.43 -10.70 -15.96
C ASP A 124 6.07 -9.57 -15.13
N ALA A 125 5.71 -9.43 -13.84
CA ALA A 125 6.24 -8.40 -12.95
C ALA A 125 7.78 -8.42 -12.82
N PRO A 126 8.46 -9.58 -12.72
CA PRO A 126 9.92 -9.64 -12.70
C PRO A 126 10.55 -9.11 -14.00
N ALA A 127 9.98 -9.46 -15.16
CA ALA A 127 10.46 -8.98 -16.45
C ALA A 127 10.22 -7.47 -16.61
N HIS A 128 9.09 -6.98 -16.09
CA HIS A 128 8.80 -5.56 -16.05
C HIS A 128 9.79 -4.80 -15.16
N PHE A 129 10.16 -5.34 -13.99
CA PHE A 129 11.20 -4.76 -13.15
C PHE A 129 12.53 -4.65 -13.90
N GLU A 130 13.01 -5.74 -14.52
CA GLU A 130 14.29 -5.73 -15.24
C GLU A 130 14.30 -4.72 -16.40
N LYS A 131 13.19 -4.60 -17.15
CA LYS A 131 13.07 -3.61 -18.23
C LYS A 131 13.17 -2.16 -17.73
N ASN A 132 12.74 -1.88 -16.49
CA ASN A 132 12.67 -0.53 -15.93
C ASN A 132 13.76 -0.26 -14.86
N LYS A 133 14.71 -1.18 -14.68
CA LYS A 133 15.70 -1.16 -13.59
C LYS A 133 16.54 0.11 -13.54
N GLU A 134 16.85 0.71 -14.70
CA GLU A 134 17.54 2.01 -14.76
C GLU A 134 16.75 3.12 -14.06
N HIS A 135 15.42 3.13 -14.19
CA HIS A 135 14.57 4.10 -13.53
C HIS A 135 14.55 3.87 -12.01
N TYR A 136 14.40 2.62 -11.56
CA TYR A 136 14.53 2.25 -10.14
C TYR A 136 15.85 2.75 -9.55
N ALA A 137 16.95 2.61 -10.28
CA ALA A 137 18.26 3.12 -9.87
C ALA A 137 18.29 4.65 -9.82
N SER A 138 17.72 5.34 -10.81
CA SER A 138 17.75 6.81 -10.91
C SER A 138 17.07 7.55 -9.74
N VAL A 139 16.08 6.92 -9.10
CA VAL A 139 15.31 7.49 -7.99
C VAL A 139 15.67 6.90 -6.63
N THR A 140 16.69 6.02 -6.58
CA THR A 140 17.02 5.22 -5.40
C THR A 140 15.74 4.58 -4.82
N ALA A 141 15.07 3.75 -5.64
CA ALA A 141 13.82 3.08 -5.28
C ALA A 141 13.94 2.30 -3.96
N THR A 142 12.81 2.01 -3.31
CA THR A 142 12.79 1.26 -2.04
C THR A 142 12.84 -0.23 -2.35
N ILE A 143 14.06 -0.78 -2.38
CA ILE A 143 14.30 -2.18 -2.73
C ILE A 143 14.99 -2.89 -1.58
N PHE A 144 14.49 -4.06 -1.22
CA PHE A 144 15.13 -5.00 -0.29
C PHE A 144 15.50 -6.29 -1.04
N ARG A 145 16.32 -7.13 -0.43
CA ARG A 145 16.71 -8.44 -0.98
C ARG A 145 16.83 -9.48 0.12
N ASP A 146 16.60 -10.75 -0.21
CA ASP A 146 16.87 -11.90 0.66
C ASP A 146 16.10 -11.79 1.99
N THR A 147 14.80 -11.50 1.90
CA THR A 147 13.89 -11.29 3.03
C THR A 147 12.45 -11.53 2.58
N GLU A 148 11.47 -11.32 3.46
CA GLU A 148 10.05 -11.32 3.12
C GLU A 148 9.30 -10.18 3.85
N GLU A 149 8.07 -9.89 3.46
CA GLU A 149 7.26 -8.83 4.06
C GLU A 149 7.07 -9.02 5.56
N GLY A 150 6.87 -10.26 6.01
CA GLY A 150 6.72 -10.58 7.43
C GLY A 150 7.95 -10.16 8.25
N MET A 151 9.15 -10.44 7.73
CA MET A 151 10.41 -10.09 8.37
C MET A 151 10.67 -8.58 8.32
N LEU A 152 10.44 -7.94 7.17
CA LEU A 152 10.55 -6.49 7.03
C LEU A 152 9.59 -5.76 7.98
N LEU A 153 8.36 -6.24 8.13
CA LEU A 153 7.37 -5.71 9.05
C LEU A 153 7.82 -5.89 10.52
N LYS A 154 8.39 -7.06 10.86
CA LYS A 154 8.97 -7.33 12.18
C LYS A 154 10.08 -6.32 12.49
N TRP A 155 11.06 -6.15 11.60
CA TRP A 155 12.14 -5.18 11.79
C TRP A 155 11.62 -3.74 11.86
N LEU A 156 10.60 -3.39 11.07
CA LEU A 156 9.98 -2.07 11.13
C LEU A 156 9.35 -1.79 12.50
N PHE A 157 8.62 -2.75 13.07
CA PHE A 157 7.99 -2.59 14.40
C PHE A 157 9.00 -2.63 15.55
N GLU A 158 10.02 -3.49 15.45
CA GLU A 158 11.14 -3.55 16.40
C GLU A 158 12.10 -2.35 16.25
N ARG A 159 11.94 -1.55 15.19
CA ARG A 159 12.86 -0.46 14.79
C ARG A 159 14.29 -0.96 14.54
N ASN A 160 14.42 -2.19 14.06
CA ASN A 160 15.69 -2.81 13.71
C ASN A 160 16.17 -2.33 12.32
N PHE A 161 16.52 -1.04 12.25
CA PHE A 161 16.95 -0.41 11.00
C PHE A 161 18.31 -0.90 10.52
N ASP A 162 19.10 -1.52 11.39
CA ASP A 162 20.37 -2.15 11.02
C ASP A 162 20.14 -3.34 10.09
N GLN A 163 19.21 -4.23 10.44
CA GLN A 163 18.80 -5.34 9.57
C GLN A 163 18.14 -4.83 8.29
N MET A 164 17.24 -3.86 8.37
CA MET A 164 16.65 -3.28 7.15
C MET A 164 17.70 -2.69 6.21
N ALA A 165 18.74 -2.02 6.74
CA ALA A 165 19.81 -1.45 5.94
C ALA A 165 20.72 -2.51 5.30
N GLU A 166 20.95 -3.63 6.00
CA GLU A 166 21.72 -4.78 5.50
C GLU A 166 21.05 -5.39 4.26
N HIS A 167 19.73 -5.53 4.30
CA HIS A 167 18.93 -6.06 3.20
C HIS A 167 18.55 -5.01 2.15
N PHE A 168 18.81 -3.72 2.38
CA PHE A 168 18.46 -2.66 1.43
C PHE A 168 19.41 -2.65 0.22
N VAL A 169 18.82 -2.65 -0.97
CA VAL A 169 19.54 -2.67 -2.25
C VAL A 169 19.63 -1.26 -2.81
N ASP A 170 20.85 -0.72 -2.86
CA ASP A 170 21.16 0.43 -3.70
C ASP A 170 21.67 -0.07 -5.06
N LEU A 171 20.84 0.05 -6.10
CA LEU A 171 21.20 -0.35 -7.46
C LEU A 171 22.38 0.44 -8.04
N ASN A 172 22.71 1.60 -7.47
CA ASN A 172 23.88 2.37 -7.89
C ASN A 172 25.17 1.95 -7.17
N GLY A 173 25.08 1.19 -6.08
CA GLY A 173 26.22 0.80 -5.25
C GLY A 173 26.98 1.98 -4.61
N LYS A 174 26.32 3.11 -4.40
CA LYS A 174 26.90 4.36 -3.89
C LYS A 174 26.74 4.50 -2.38
N LEU A 175 25.67 3.94 -1.82
CA LEU A 175 25.33 4.11 -0.41
C LEU A 175 26.07 3.10 0.47
N THR A 176 26.75 3.62 1.49
CA THR A 176 27.27 2.85 2.63
C THR A 176 26.13 2.32 3.50
N GLN A 177 26.43 1.35 4.38
CA GLN A 177 25.47 0.80 5.33
C GLN A 177 24.79 1.89 6.19
N GLU A 178 25.58 2.83 6.71
CA GLU A 178 25.07 3.94 7.53
C GLU A 178 24.17 4.89 6.73
N GLU A 179 24.51 5.14 5.46
CA GLU A 179 23.68 5.97 4.57
C GLU A 179 22.37 5.29 4.20
N LYS A 180 22.37 3.96 3.96
CA LYS A 180 21.14 3.17 3.77
C LYS A 180 20.24 3.26 5.00
N LYS A 181 20.80 3.07 6.20
CA LYS A 181 20.07 3.19 7.47
C LYS A 181 19.48 4.60 7.64
N ALA A 182 20.28 5.63 7.40
CA ALA A 182 19.83 7.02 7.48
C ALA A 182 18.71 7.32 6.47
N LEU A 183 18.81 6.80 5.24
CA LEU A 183 17.78 6.91 4.20
C LEU A 183 16.46 6.27 4.62
N ILE A 184 16.50 5.02 5.12
CA ILE A 184 15.32 4.30 5.62
C ILE A 184 14.64 5.11 6.73
N ILE A 185 15.40 5.54 7.74
CA ILE A 185 14.87 6.31 8.87
C ILE A 185 14.25 7.63 8.39
N ARG A 186 14.89 8.31 7.44
CA ARG A 186 14.36 9.54 6.83
C ARG A 186 13.01 9.27 6.17
N ARG A 187 12.94 8.26 5.30
CA ARG A 187 11.73 7.92 4.53
C ARG A 187 10.57 7.48 5.42
N LEU A 188 10.86 6.81 6.54
CA LEU A 188 9.86 6.42 7.53
C LEU A 188 9.36 7.57 8.40
N LYS A 189 10.01 8.74 8.41
CA LYS A 189 9.65 9.88 9.26
C LYS A 189 8.88 10.98 8.53
N VAL A 190 8.68 10.86 7.22
CA VAL A 190 8.00 11.88 6.43
C VAL A 190 6.55 12.05 6.90
N ILE A 191 6.13 13.31 7.02
CA ILE A 191 4.75 13.70 7.32
C ILE A 191 4.28 14.59 6.18
N VAL A 192 3.39 14.04 5.35
CA VAL A 192 2.79 14.71 4.20
C VAL A 192 1.36 15.15 4.57
N GLY A 193 0.96 16.39 4.29
CA GLY A 193 -0.41 16.89 4.52
C GLY A 193 -0.51 18.14 5.40
N ARG A 194 -1.74 18.58 5.73
CA ARG A 194 -2.13 19.93 6.26
C ARG A 194 -1.31 20.48 7.44
N THR A 195 -0.61 19.62 8.18
CA THR A 195 0.26 19.93 9.33
C THR A 195 1.75 19.61 9.08
N GLY A 196 2.10 19.09 7.91
CA GLY A 196 3.46 18.97 7.37
C GLY A 196 3.81 20.12 6.41
N ARG A 197 5.06 20.18 5.95
CA ARG A 197 5.61 21.35 5.22
C ARG A 197 4.89 21.71 3.91
N ASP A 198 4.22 20.75 3.26
CA ASP A 198 3.54 20.95 1.95
C ASP A 198 2.01 20.74 1.99
N GLY A 199 1.40 20.79 3.17
CA GLY A 199 0.02 20.36 3.39
C GLY A 199 -1.11 21.02 2.61
N LYS A 200 -0.85 22.17 1.99
CA LYS A 200 -1.83 22.85 1.13
C LYS A 200 -1.63 22.56 -0.36
N ARG A 201 -0.46 22.07 -0.77
CA ARG A 201 -0.10 21.84 -2.18
C ARG A 201 -0.69 20.51 -2.68
N LEU A 202 -0.46 19.44 -1.92
CA LEU A 202 -0.82 18.07 -2.33
C LEU A 202 -2.32 17.77 -2.34
N GLN A 203 -3.11 18.42 -1.48
CA GLN A 203 -4.56 18.20 -1.45
C GLN A 203 -5.27 18.78 -2.69
N ARG A 204 -4.71 19.83 -3.31
CA ARG A 204 -5.21 20.38 -4.57
C ARG A 204 -4.67 19.63 -5.76
N GLU A 205 -3.39 19.24 -5.73
CA GLU A 205 -2.75 18.53 -6.83
C GLU A 205 -3.30 17.11 -6.96
N TRP A 206 -3.37 16.28 -5.90
CA TRP A 206 -3.96 14.93 -6.00
C TRP A 206 -5.43 14.94 -6.40
N ALA A 207 -6.23 15.92 -5.94
CA ALA A 207 -7.62 16.05 -6.36
C ALA A 207 -7.78 16.57 -7.81
N ALA A 208 -6.72 17.17 -8.37
CA ALA A 208 -6.70 17.74 -9.72
C ALA A 208 -5.97 16.88 -10.76
N THR A 209 -5.04 16.01 -10.33
CA THR A 209 -4.14 15.24 -11.23
C THR A 209 -4.44 13.75 -11.26
N ASP A 210 -5.48 13.27 -10.58
CA ASP A 210 -6.06 11.94 -10.86
C ASP A 210 -6.65 11.96 -12.28
N THR A 211 -5.76 11.80 -13.25
CA THR A 211 -6.02 11.55 -14.68
C THR A 211 -6.40 10.09 -14.91
N ILE A 212 -6.73 9.33 -13.84
CA ILE A 212 -7.66 8.19 -13.89
C ILE A 212 -9.10 8.72 -14.11
N ARG A 213 -9.26 9.65 -15.05
CA ARG A 213 -10.52 10.27 -15.47
C ARG A 213 -10.82 10.07 -16.94
N ASP A 214 -9.92 9.43 -17.69
CA ASP A 214 -10.12 9.11 -19.12
C ASP A 214 -10.53 7.64 -19.32
N PHE A 215 -11.49 7.15 -18.52
CA PHE A 215 -12.22 5.89 -18.78
C PHE A 215 -13.62 6.14 -19.37
N GLU A 216 -13.80 7.28 -20.03
CA GLU A 216 -14.91 7.55 -20.94
C GLU A 216 -14.30 7.75 -22.35
N ASP A 217 -14.83 6.99 -23.33
CA ASP A 217 -14.53 6.98 -24.77
C ASP A 217 -13.67 5.84 -25.39
N GLU A 218 -13.79 4.60 -24.88
CA GLU A 218 -13.66 3.41 -25.74
C GLU A 218 -14.79 2.38 -25.47
N ARG A 219 -16.01 2.71 -25.91
CA ARG A 219 -17.05 1.75 -26.35
C ARG A 219 -17.92 2.36 -27.44
#